data_AF-A0A5C5YCI5-F1
#
_entry.id   AF-A0A5C5YCI5-F1
#
_cell.length_a   1.000
_cell.length_b   1.000
_cell.length_c   1.000
_cell.angle_alpha   90.00
_cell.angle_beta   90.00
_cell.angle_gamma   90.00
#
_symmetry.space_group_name_H-M   'P 1'
#
loop_
_entity.id
_entity.type
_entity.pdbx_description
1 polymer ?
#
loop_
_entity_poly.entity_id
_entity_poly.type
_entity_poly.pdbx_seq_one_letter_code
_entity_poly.pdbx_strand_id
1 'polypeptide(L)' 'MTQEHSLQIIRDAFSHVIVDRIVVEYDPIVEEEVAKIYVADEQLEAALGDDGLYPRTVAMKAGLSIEVTLSHE' A
#
# COMPACT_ATOMS: atom_id res chain seq x y z
N MET A 1 -9.49 5.08 13.97
CA MET A 1 -8.30 5.66 13.30
C MET A 1 -8.80 6.54 12.17
N THR A 2 -8.19 7.69 11.87
CA THR A 2 -8.59 8.53 10.73
C THR A 2 -7.83 8.08 9.49
N GLN A 3 -8.41 8.30 8.30
CA GLN A 3 -7.77 7.98 7.02
C GLN A 3 -6.38 8.65 6.87
N GLU A 4 -6.23 9.88 7.37
CA GLU A 4 -4.95 10.59 7.38
C GLU A 4 -3.87 9.85 8.20
N HIS A 5 -4.25 9.31 9.36
CA HIS A 5 -3.33 8.53 10.20
C HIS A 5 -2.95 7.21 9.51
N SER A 6 -3.92 6.51 8.92
CA SER A 6 -3.66 5.30 8.14
C SER A 6 -2.67 5.57 7.00
N LEU A 7 -2.84 6.67 6.27
CA LEU A 7 -1.92 7.08 5.20
C LEU A 7 -0.52 7.42 5.71
N GLN A 8 -0.39 8.03 6.89
CA GLN A 8 0.93 8.26 7.50
C GLN A 8 1.64 6.95 7.80
N ILE A 9 0.95 5.97 8.40
CA ILE A 9 1.52 4.64 8.69
C ILE A 9 2.00 3.97 7.39
N ILE A 10 1.21 4.07 6.32
CA ILE A 10 1.58 3.53 5.01
C ILE A 10 2.81 4.23 4.45
N ARG A 11 2.84 5.57 4.44
CA ARG A 11 3.99 6.33 3.94
C ARG A 11 5.28 6.02 4.69
N ASP A 12 5.20 5.93 6.01
CA ASP A 12 6.36 5.62 6.84
C ASP A 12 6.87 4.19 6.57
N ALA A 13 5.95 3.23 6.40
CA ALA A 13 6.32 1.85 6.06
C ALA A 13 7.03 1.78 4.70
N PHE A 14 6.47 2.39 3.66
CA PHE A 14 7.03 2.34 2.31
C PHE A 14 8.15 3.37 2.06
N SER A 15 8.68 4.03 3.10
CA SER A 15 9.76 5.03 2.98
C SER A 15 11.10 4.47 2.46
N HIS A 16 11.26 3.15 2.46
CA HIS A 16 12.44 2.45 1.97
C HIS A 16 12.41 2.16 0.46
N VAL A 17 11.29 2.40 -0.21
CA VAL A 17 11.13 2.28 -1.67
C VAL A 17 10.68 3.60 -2.29
N ILE A 18 10.88 3.73 -3.60
CA ILE A 18 10.36 4.87 -4.35
C ILE A 18 8.90 4.59 -4.71
N VAL A 19 7.99 5.32 -4.07
CA VAL A 19 6.55 5.29 -4.34
C VAL A 19 6.18 6.46 -5.25
N ASP A 20 5.58 6.17 -6.40
CA ASP A 20 5.13 7.20 -7.34
C ASP A 20 3.83 7.88 -6.86
N ARG A 21 2.87 7.09 -6.40
CA ARG A 21 1.60 7.59 -5.86
C ARG A 21 0.93 6.60 -4.92
N ILE A 22 0.13 7.13 -4.00
CA ILE A 22 -0.78 6.35 -3.14
C ILE A 22 -2.19 6.86 -3.36
N VAL A 23 -3.11 5.96 -3.69
CA VAL A 23 -4.53 6.27 -3.93
C VAL A 23 -5.37 5.40 -3.00
N VAL A 24 -6.35 5.98 -2.34
CA VAL A 24 -7.34 5.23 -1.57
C VAL A 24 -8.61 5.15 -2.39
N GLU A 25 -9.04 3.93 -2.70
CA GLU A 25 -10.25 3.66 -3.49
C GLU A 25 -11.15 2.71 -2.70
N TYR A 26 -12.46 2.86 -2.85
CA TYR A 26 -13.41 1.91 -2.30
C TYR A 26 -13.58 0.74 -3.27
N ASP A 27 -13.32 -0.48 -2.81
CA ASP A 27 -13.58 -1.70 -3.58
C ASP A 27 -15.01 -2.20 -3.27
N PRO A 28 -15.95 -2.12 -4.24
CA PRO A 28 -17.33 -2.54 -4.02
C PRO A 28 -17.50 -4.08 -3.94
N ILE A 29 -16.50 -4.87 -4.32
CA ILE A 29 -16.57 -6.34 -4.26
C ILE A 29 -16.39 -6.83 -2.82
N VAL A 30 -15.47 -6.21 -2.09
CA VAL A 30 -15.16 -6.56 -0.69
C VAL A 30 -15.73 -5.55 0.31
N GLU A 31 -16.37 -4.48 -0.17
CA GLU A 31 -16.98 -3.39 0.60
C GLU A 31 -15.99 -2.67 1.55
N GLU A 32 -14.73 -2.53 1.14
CA GLU A 32 -13.65 -1.95 1.95
C GLU A 32 -12.87 -0.86 1.19
N GLU A 33 -12.28 0.06 1.94
CA GLU A 33 -11.29 0.99 1.39
C GLU A 33 -9.93 0.29 1.23
N VAL A 34 -9.34 0.44 0.04
CA VAL A 34 -8.05 -0.14 -0.33
C VAL A 34 -7.09 0.99 -0.70
N ALA A 35 -5.95 1.04 -0.02
CA ALA A 35 -4.82 1.86 -0.42
C ALA A 35 -4.00 1.14 -1.49
N LYS A 36 -4.06 1.66 -2.72
CA LYS A 36 -3.20 1.25 -3.82
C LYS A 36 -1.91 2.05 -3.82
N ILE A 37 -0.79 1.35 -3.77
CA ILE A 37 0.56 1.88 -3.75
C ILE A 37 1.20 1.56 -5.08
N TYR A 38 1.48 2.61 -5.85
CA TYR A 38 2.05 2.50 -7.18
C TYR A 38 3.57 2.68 -7.10
N VAL A 39 4.29 1.70 -7.60
CA VAL A 39 5.76 1.67 -7.63
C VAL A 39 6.26 1.30 -9.02
N ALA A 40 7.51 1.65 -9.32
CA ALA A 40 8.20 1.14 -10.50
C ALA A 40 8.47 -0.37 -10.38
N ASP A 41 8.62 -1.05 -11.52
CA ASP A 41 8.87 -2.50 -11.60
C ASP A 41 10.10 -2.93 -10.79
N GLU A 42 11.18 -2.15 -10.86
CA GLU A 42 12.41 -2.38 -10.09
C GLU A 42 12.24 -2.26 -8.57
N GLN A 43 11.17 -1.61 -8.10
CA GLN A 43 10.85 -1.43 -6.68
C GLN A 43 9.82 -2.46 -6.19
N LEU A 44 9.16 -3.20 -7.09
CA LEU A 44 8.04 -4.07 -6.75
C LEU A 44 8.44 -5.16 -5.75
N GLU A 45 9.54 -5.88 -6.00
CA GLU A 45 10.01 -6.91 -5.08
C GLU A 45 10.37 -6.34 -3.70
N ALA A 46 11.01 -5.17 -3.66
CA ALA A 46 11.36 -4.49 -2.42
C ALA A 46 10.10 -4.03 -1.65
N ALA A 47 9.08 -3.55 -2.36
CA ALA A 47 7.83 -3.09 -1.78
C ALA A 47 6.94 -4.24 -1.27
N LEU A 48 6.96 -5.39 -1.94
CA LEU A 48 6.26 -6.61 -1.51
C LEU A 48 6.96 -7.29 -0.33
N GLY A 49 8.28 -7.14 -0.24
CA GLY A 49 9.11 -7.80 0.76
C GLY A 49 9.07 -9.33 0.64
N ASP A 50 9.53 -10.00 1.68
CA ASP A 50 9.61 -11.47 1.74
C ASP A 50 8.21 -12.10 1.55
N ASP A 51 8.05 -12.88 0.48
CA ASP A 51 6.81 -13.59 0.10
C ASP A 51 5.53 -12.70 0.00
N GLY A 52 5.66 -11.38 -0.22
CA GLY A 52 4.50 -10.48 -0.29
C GLY A 52 3.79 -10.27 1.04
N LEU A 53 4.41 -10.63 2.16
CA LEU A 53 3.84 -10.50 3.50
C LEU A 53 3.96 -9.08 4.08
N TYR A 54 4.83 -8.25 3.48
CA TYR A 54 5.09 -6.91 3.98
C TYR A 54 3.85 -6.01 3.89
N PRO A 55 3.16 -5.86 2.74
CA PRO A 55 1.94 -5.06 2.64
C PRO A 55 0.84 -5.53 3.60
N ARG A 56 0.70 -6.84 3.83
CA ARG A 56 -0.28 -7.39 4.79
C ARG A 56 0.01 -6.93 6.22
N THR A 57 1.27 -6.92 6.62
CA THR A 57 1.68 -6.44 7.95
C THR A 57 1.41 -4.95 8.10
N VAL A 58 1.66 -4.16 7.06
CA VAL A 58 1.37 -2.72 7.05
C VAL A 58 -0.15 -2.48 7.10
N ALA A 59 -0.94 -3.26 6.36
CA ALA A 59 -2.40 -3.17 6.33
C ALA A 59 -3.01 -3.37 7.73
N MET A 60 -2.54 -4.38 8.47
CA MET A 60 -2.98 -4.62 9.86
C MET A 60 -2.67 -3.45 10.79
N LYS A 61 -1.53 -2.77 10.60
CA LYS A 61 -1.15 -1.60 11.41
C LYS A 61 -1.92 -0.34 11.02
N ALA A 62 -2.12 -0.12 9.72
CA ALA A 62 -2.82 1.04 9.19
C ALA A 62 -4.34 0.94 9.34
N GLY A 63 -4.88 -0.27 9.55
CA GLY A 63 -6.32 -0.51 9.59
C GLY A 63 -6.97 -0.26 8.23
N LEU A 64 -6.24 -0.47 7.14
CA LEU A 64 -6.65 -0.24 5.76
C LEU A 64 -6.09 -1.35 4.88
N SER A 65 -6.88 -1.87 3.95
CA SER A 65 -6.39 -2.86 2.97
C SER A 65 -5.34 -2.22 2.07
N ILE A 66 -4.28 -2.96 1.72
CA ILE A 66 -3.16 -2.44 0.93
C ILE A 66 -2.91 -3.35 -0.26
N GLU A 67 -2.78 -2.72 -1.42
CA GLU A 67 -2.38 -3.35 -2.67
C GLU A 67 -1.15 -2.61 -3.22
N VAL A 68 -0.12 -3.35 -3.59
CA VAL A 68 1.07 -2.80 -4.27
C VAL A 68 0.96 -3.19 -5.74
N THR A 69 1.00 -2.20 -6.62
CA THR A 69 0.92 -2.40 -8.07
C THR A 69 1.93 -1.54 -8.82
N LEU A 70 2.07 -1.81 -10.12
CA LEU A 70 2.97 -1.09 -11.01
C LEU A 70 2.37 0.27 -11.40
N SER A 71 3.21 1.30 -11.46
CA SER A 71 2.82 2.66 -11.86
C SER A 71 2.41 2.82 -13.33
N HIS A 72 2.61 1.79 -14.17
CA HIS A 72 2.46 1.85 -15.63
C HIS A 72 1.25 1.07 -16.19
N GLU A 73 0.22 0.82 -15.38
CA GLU A 73 -1.09 0.36 -15.87
C GLU A 73 -2.00 1.51 -16.34
#